data_AF-S4RD49-F1
#
_entry.id   AF-S4RD49-F1
#
_cell.length_a   1.000
_cell.length_b   1.000
_cell.length_c   1.000
_cell.angle_alpha   90.00
_cell.angle_beta   90.00
_cell.angle_gamma   90.00
#
_symmetry.space_group_name_H-M   'P 1'
#
loop_
_entity.id
_entity.type
_entity.pdbx_description
1 polymer ?
#
loop_
_entity_poly.entity_id
_entity_poly.type
_entity_poly.pdbx_seq_one_letter_code
_entity_poly.pdbx_strand_id
1 'polypeptide(L)' 'RGYSDRKVEENVQCEIFQTIYEEAMESYRAEIVHQLPSNNPDDLERNLLQIQAWLQKRWANSNK' A
#
# COMPACT_ATOMS: atom_id res chain seq x y z
N ARG A 1 18.47 7.68 5.11
CA ARG A 1 18.12 6.26 4.91
C ARG A 1 19.32 5.32 4.73
N GLY A 2 20.56 5.82 4.58
CA GLY A 2 21.79 5.03 4.81
C GLY A 2 21.97 3.76 3.95
N TYR A 3 21.26 3.65 2.82
CA TYR A 3 21.38 2.48 1.94
C TYR A 3 22.66 2.56 1.12
N SER A 4 23.24 1.40 0.81
CA SER A 4 24.28 1.29 -0.22
C SER A 4 23.70 1.51 -1.61
N ASP A 5 24.52 1.95 -2.56
CA ASP A 5 24.09 2.24 -3.94
C ASP A 5 23.36 1.06 -4.57
N ARG A 6 23.87 -0.15 -4.37
CA ARG A 6 23.23 -1.40 -4.82
C ARG A 6 21.80 -1.55 -4.28
N LYS A 7 21.58 -1.27 -2.99
CA LYS A 7 20.24 -1.38 -2.37
C LYS A 7 19.29 -0.29 -2.87
N VAL A 8 19.81 0.90 -3.17
CA VAL A 8 19.00 1.97 -3.76
C VAL A 8 18.52 1.53 -5.14
N GLU A 9 19.42 1.04 -5.98
CA GLU A 9 19.09 0.54 -7.31
C GLU A 9 18.10 -0.63 -7.25
N GLU A 10 18.34 -1.62 -6.39
CA GLU A 10 17.43 -2.75 -6.17
C GLU A 10 16.01 -2.28 -5.78
N ASN A 11 15.89 -1.39 -4.80
CA ASN A 11 14.58 -0.90 -4.34
C ASN A 11 13.86 -0.07 -5.42
N VAL A 12 14.60 0.74 -6.17
CA VAL A 12 14.04 1.54 -7.27
C VAL A 12 13.53 0.63 -8.38
N GLN A 13 14.27 -0.42 -8.75
CA GLN A 13 13.80 -1.40 -9.73
C GLN A 13 12.57 -2.17 -9.23
N CYS A 14 12.57 -2.62 -7.97
CA CYS A 14 11.40 -3.29 -7.38
C CYS A 14 10.14 -2.42 -7.43
N GLU A 15 10.27 -1.12 -7.17
CA GLU A 15 9.15 -0.17 -7.27
C GLU A 15 8.71 0.05 -8.72
N ILE A 16 9.65 0.22 -9.66
CA ILE A 16 9.36 0.41 -11.10
C ILE A 16 8.61 -0.80 -11.67
N PHE A 17 9.03 -2.02 -11.33
CA PHE A 17 8.40 -3.26 -11.78
C PHE A 17 7.15 -3.64 -10.99
N GLN A 18 6.75 -2.85 -9.99
CA GLN A 18 5.57 -3.12 -9.15
C GLN A 18 5.57 -4.53 -8.53
N THR A 19 6.75 -5.09 -8.24
CA THR A 19 6.89 -6.50 -7.83
C THR A 19 6.06 -6.84 -6.58
N ILE A 20 6.00 -5.92 -5.62
CA ILE A 20 5.20 -6.10 -4.39
C ILE A 20 3.70 -6.06 -4.65
N TYR A 21 3.26 -5.25 -5.62
CA TYR A 21 1.85 -5.19 -5.99
C TYR A 21 1.41 -6.48 -6.69
N GLU A 22 2.24 -6.98 -7.61
CA GLU A 22 2.00 -8.27 -8.27
C GLU A 22 1.94 -9.40 -7.25
N GLU A 23 2.92 -9.49 -6.34
CA GLU A 23 2.94 -10.49 -5.27
C GLU A 23 1.67 -10.42 -4.38
N ALA A 24 1.21 -9.22 -4.06
CA ALA A 24 -0.02 -9.03 -3.28
C ALA A 24 -1.27 -9.48 -4.05
N MET A 25 -1.35 -9.22 -5.35
CA MET A 25 -2.46 -9.64 -6.21
C MET A 25 -2.51 -11.15 -6.43
N GLU A 26 -1.35 -11.80 -6.45
CA GLU A 26 -1.25 -13.27 -6.53
C GLU A 26 -1.59 -13.94 -5.19
N SER A 27 -1.18 -13.32 -4.08
CA SER A 27 -1.35 -13.88 -2.73
C SER A 27 -2.73 -13.64 -2.12
N TYR A 28 -3.42 -12.56 -2.53
CA TYR A 28 -4.69 -12.15 -1.95
C TYR A 28 -5.76 -11.93 -3.02
N ARG A 29 -7.03 -12.01 -2.62
CA ARG A 29 -8.15 -11.73 -3.54
C ARG A 29 -8.04 -10.28 -4.04
N ALA A 30 -8.08 -10.08 -5.35
CA ALA A 30 -8.00 -8.77 -5.98
C ALA A 30 -8.96 -7.72 -5.38
N GLU A 31 -10.15 -8.15 -4.92
CA GLU A 31 -11.16 -7.27 -4.31
C GLU A 31 -10.73 -6.61 -2.98
N ILE A 32 -9.72 -7.17 -2.28
CA ILE A 32 -9.20 -6.64 -1.02
C ILE A 32 -7.82 -5.99 -1.16
N VAL A 33 -7.22 -6.02 -2.35
CA VAL A 33 -5.91 -5.41 -2.62
C VAL A 33 -6.13 -4.03 -3.24
N HIS A 34 -5.59 -3.00 -2.60
CA HIS A 34 -5.74 -1.62 -3.04
C HIS A 34 -4.39 -0.90 -3.03
N GLN A 35 -4.08 -0.19 -4.13
CA GLN A 35 -2.90 0.67 -4.21
C GLN A 35 -3.21 2.06 -3.63
N LEU A 36 -2.27 2.62 -2.88
CA LEU A 36 -2.38 3.94 -2.27
C LEU A 36 -1.19 4.81 -2.72
N PRO A 37 -1.43 5.93 -3.44
CA PRO A 37 -0.38 6.89 -3.76
C PRO A 37 0.28 7.42 -2.47
N SER A 38 1.60 7.62 -2.44
CA SER A 38 2.32 8.07 -1.23
C SER A 38 3.50 8.97 -1.58
N ASN A 39 3.28 9.95 -2.46
CA ASN A 39 4.33 10.83 -2.98
C ASN A 39 4.50 12.11 -2.15
N ASN A 40 3.42 12.60 -1.55
CA ASN A 40 3.40 13.86 -0.82
C ASN A 40 2.65 13.75 0.53
N PRO A 41 2.79 14.73 1.43
CA PRO A 41 2.10 14.73 2.71
C PRO A 41 0.56 14.71 2.61
N ASP A 42 -0.02 15.29 1.56
CA ASP A 42 -1.48 15.27 1.36
C ASP A 42 -1.96 13.86 0.99
N ASP A 43 -1.15 13.08 0.27
CA ASP A 43 -1.39 11.65 0.01
C ASP A 43 -1.44 10.88 1.33
N LEU A 44 -0.51 11.16 2.25
CA LEU A 44 -0.48 10.53 3.56
C LEU A 44 -1.76 10.82 4.36
N GLU A 45 -2.20 12.07 4.42
CA GLU A 45 -3.42 12.45 5.15
C GLU A 45 -4.67 11.78 4.54
N ARG A 46 -4.77 11.78 3.21
CA ARG A 46 -5.86 11.10 2.50
C ARG A 46 -5.86 9.59 2.74
N ASN A 47 -4.69 8.95 2.70
CA ASN A 47 -4.56 7.52 2.94
C ASN A 47 -4.98 7.15 4.36
N LEU A 48 -4.59 7.95 5.36
CA LEU A 48 -5.00 7.75 6.75
C LEU A 48 -6.53 7.79 6.90
N LEU A 49 -7.17 8.83 6.33
CA LEU A 49 -8.63 8.96 6.36
C LEU A 49 -9.33 7.79 5.66
N GLN A 50 -8.81 7.35 4.51
CA GLN A 50 -9.35 6.22 3.77
C GLN A 50 -9.26 4.90 4.56
N ILE A 51 -8.12 4.63 5.19
CA ILE A 51 -7.91 3.42 6.00
C ILE A 51 -8.80 3.45 7.25
N GLN A 52 -8.92 4.59 7.92
CA GLN A 52 -9.80 4.76 9.08
C GLN A 52 -11.27 4.51 8.71
N ALA A 53 -11.75 5.10 7.61
CA ALA A 53 -13.11 4.89 7.13
C ALA A 53 -13.36 3.42 6.75
N TRP A 54 -12.37 2.74 6.15
CA TRP A 54 -12.46 1.33 5.82
C TRP A 54 -12.57 0.44 7.08
N LEU A 55 -11.74 0.70 8.10
CA LEU A 55 -11.80 -0.01 9.38
C LEU A 55 -13.15 0.20 10.08
N GLN A 56 -13.63 1.44 10.15
CA GLN A 56 -14.93 1.76 10.76
C GLN A 56 -16.08 1.02 10.07
N LYS A 57 -16.13 1.04 8.73
CA LYS A 57 -17.15 0.32 7.94
C LYS A 57 -17.06 -1.19 8.17
N ARG A 58 -15.84 -1.75 8.18
CA ARG A 58 -15.62 -3.19 8.37
C ARG A 58 -16.03 -3.65 9.76
N TRP A 59 -15.61 -2.95 10.80
CA TRP A 59 -15.95 -3.30 12.19
C TRP A 59 -17.44 -3.09 12.51
N ALA A 60 -18.07 -2.04 11.97
CA ALA A 60 -19.51 -1.84 12.12
C ALA A 60 -20.33 -2.97 11.47
N ASN A 61 -19.84 -3.54 10.37
CA ASN A 61 -20.49 -4.65 9.68
C ASN A 61 -20.17 -6.02 10.29
N SER A 62 -19.03 -6.19 10.96
CA SER A 62 -18.63 -7.45 11.62
C SER A 62 -19.33 -7.70 12.98
N ASN A 63 -20.00 -6.68 13.53
CA ASN A 63 -20.75 -6.77 14.80
C ASN A 63 -22.28 -6.94 14.60
N LYS A 64 -22.72 -7.46 13.46
CA LYS A 64 -24.11 -7.83 13.19
C LYS A 64 -24.25 -9.33 12.93
#